data_AF-A0A495JQP6-F1
#
_entry.id   AF-A0A495JQP6-F1
#
_cell.length_a   1.000
_cell.length_b   1.000
_cell.length_c   1.000
_cell.angle_alpha   90.00
_cell.angle_beta   90.00
_cell.angle_gamma   90.00
#
_symmetry.space_group_name_H-M   'P 1'
#
loop_
_entity.id
_entity.type
_entity.pdbx_description
1 polymer ?
#
loop_
_entity_poly.entity_id
_entity_poly.type
_entity_poly.pdbx_seq_one_letter_code
_entity_poly.pdbx_strand_id
1 'polypeptide(L)'
;MLLVLLVPAVSGCVPQWARPVAIPPWPAGPTPTWQWQLRGEFDPNVDAEVFVLDAFRTPVEDIRRLRERDRRAVCYVNVGTYEPDRPDAERFPETVLGAAAYTEGDRWLDIRQWSVLEPVLADRFRLCYGKGFTAVMPANMDGYARESGFPLTFDDQLVFNRRLAALARSAKLSPGLTNDLEQVVALEPSFDFAVNEQCFQRAECDQLLPFVEARKPVFQVEYDELADETCVAAQGYGFATIRKEPDLGPWRDLCLTAPPAR
;
A
#
# COMPACT_ATOMS: atom_id res chain seq x y z
N MET A 1 8.79 -70.62 -22.78
CA MET A 1 9.29 -69.28 -23.16
C MET A 1 8.39 -68.27 -22.47
N LEU A 2 8.77 -67.79 -21.28
CA LEU A 2 7.96 -66.88 -20.45
C LEU A 2 8.29 -65.44 -20.87
N LEU A 3 7.30 -64.68 -21.33
CA LEU A 3 7.45 -63.28 -21.72
C LEU A 3 7.16 -62.40 -20.49
N VAL A 4 8.20 -61.74 -19.96
CA VAL A 4 8.07 -60.76 -18.87
C VAL A 4 7.78 -59.39 -19.49
N LEU A 5 6.59 -58.84 -19.21
CA LEU A 5 6.23 -57.48 -19.58
C LEU A 5 6.77 -56.50 -18.53
N LEU A 6 7.73 -55.67 -18.94
CA LEU A 6 8.23 -54.53 -18.17
C LEU A 6 7.27 -53.35 -18.34
N VAL A 7 6.64 -52.92 -17.24
CA VAL A 7 5.87 -51.68 -17.17
C VAL A 7 6.82 -50.54 -16.82
N PRO A 8 6.90 -49.45 -17.60
CA PRO A 8 7.76 -48.32 -17.27
C PRO A 8 7.16 -47.53 -16.10
N ALA A 9 7.97 -47.27 -15.08
CA ALA A 9 7.60 -46.40 -13.97
C ALA A 9 7.43 -44.97 -14.49
N VAL A 10 6.20 -44.45 -14.42
CA VAL A 10 5.90 -43.06 -14.75
C VAL A 10 6.39 -42.21 -13.58
N SER A 11 7.50 -41.49 -13.78
CA SER A 11 7.96 -40.46 -12.84
C SER A 11 6.89 -39.37 -12.77
N GLY A 12 6.10 -39.37 -11.70
CA GLY A 12 5.19 -38.26 -11.41
C GLY A 12 5.99 -37.00 -11.11
N CYS A 13 5.75 -35.92 -11.86
CA CYS A 13 6.18 -34.59 -11.47
C CYS A 13 5.52 -34.24 -10.14
N VAL A 14 6.25 -34.34 -9.04
CA VAL A 14 5.85 -33.75 -7.77
C VAL A 14 5.93 -32.23 -7.98
N PRO A 15 4.82 -31.48 -7.87
CA PRO A 15 4.87 -30.03 -7.93
C PRO A 15 5.82 -29.59 -6.81
N GLN A 16 6.90 -28.89 -7.15
CA GLN A 16 7.76 -28.28 -6.16
C GLN A 16 6.94 -27.16 -5.52
N TRP A 17 6.38 -27.42 -4.35
CA TRP A 17 5.67 -26.38 -3.61
C TRP A 17 6.72 -25.32 -3.28
N ALA A 18 6.59 -24.15 -3.90
CA ALA A 18 7.45 -23.01 -3.61
C ALA A 18 7.45 -22.82 -2.09
N ARG A 19 8.66 -22.77 -1.50
CA ARG A 19 8.81 -22.49 -0.08
C ARG A 19 8.01 -21.23 0.27
N PRO A 20 7.41 -21.13 1.47
CA PRO A 20 6.79 -19.89 1.91
C PRO A 20 7.80 -18.77 1.77
N VAL A 21 7.57 -17.85 0.84
CA VAL A 21 8.40 -16.64 0.71
C VAL A 21 8.07 -15.79 1.92
N ALA A 22 9.01 -15.67 2.85
CA ALA A 22 8.88 -14.72 3.94
C ALA A 22 8.72 -13.32 3.34
N ILE A 23 7.84 -12.50 3.92
CA ILE A 23 7.71 -11.09 3.55
C ILE A 23 9.11 -10.47 3.67
N PRO A 24 9.69 -9.93 2.58
CA PRO A 24 11.00 -9.30 2.67
C PRO A 24 10.94 -8.15 3.67
N PRO A 25 11.83 -8.11 4.69
CA PRO A 25 11.82 -7.03 5.67
C PRO A 25 12.10 -5.70 4.97
N TRP A 26 11.60 -4.59 5.51
CA TRP A 26 12.03 -3.27 5.06
C TRP A 26 13.54 -3.09 5.31
N PRO A 27 14.27 -2.37 4.44
CA PRO A 27 15.69 -2.10 4.67
C PRO A 27 15.91 -1.47 6.04
N ALA A 28 16.94 -1.93 6.75
CA ALA A 28 17.39 -1.25 7.95
C ALA A 28 18.16 0.01 7.54
N GLY A 29 17.84 1.15 8.17
CA GLY A 29 18.52 2.43 7.88
C GLY A 29 17.53 3.51 7.44
N PRO A 30 17.98 4.46 6.59
CA PRO A 30 17.12 5.51 6.07
C PRO A 30 15.90 4.96 5.33
N THR A 31 14.80 5.71 5.36
CA THR A 31 13.62 5.42 4.54
C THR A 31 14.03 5.34 3.06
N PRO A 32 13.71 4.24 2.34
CA PRO A 32 14.10 4.10 0.94
C PRO A 32 13.43 5.14 0.06
N THR A 33 14.07 5.47 -1.07
CA THR A 33 13.45 6.33 -2.08
C THR A 33 12.22 5.67 -2.70
N TRP A 34 11.22 6.47 -3.09
CA TRP A 34 9.95 5.92 -3.55
C TRP A 34 9.30 6.70 -4.69
N GLN A 35 8.43 6.00 -5.42
CA GLN A 35 7.58 6.54 -6.47
C GLN A 35 6.15 6.08 -6.22
N TRP A 36 5.21 7.03 -6.24
CA TRP A 36 3.78 6.74 -6.23
C TRP A 36 3.19 7.04 -7.59
N GLN A 37 2.77 6.00 -8.32
CA GLN A 37 2.21 6.16 -9.66
C GLN A 37 0.98 5.27 -9.84
N LEU A 38 -0.20 5.88 -9.94
CA LEU A 38 -1.46 5.18 -10.15
C LEU A 38 -2.04 5.38 -11.56
N ARG A 39 -1.48 6.33 -12.32
CA ARG A 39 -1.95 6.71 -13.66
C ARG A 39 -0.78 6.92 -14.63
N GLY A 40 -1.14 7.08 -15.91
CA GLY A 40 -0.20 7.27 -17.00
C GLY A 40 0.54 5.98 -17.39
N GLU A 41 1.44 6.09 -18.36
CA GLU A 41 2.33 5.00 -18.76
C GLU A 41 3.35 4.74 -17.65
N PHE A 42 3.49 3.48 -17.25
CA PHE A 42 4.45 3.10 -16.21
C PHE A 42 5.88 3.32 -16.70
N ASP A 43 6.64 4.16 -15.97
CA ASP A 43 8.08 4.37 -16.23
C ASP A 43 8.94 3.57 -15.23
N PRO A 44 9.50 2.42 -15.66
CA PRO A 44 10.36 1.60 -14.80
C PRO A 44 11.76 2.22 -14.61
N ASN A 45 12.09 3.35 -15.23
CA ASN A 45 13.42 3.95 -15.17
C ASN A 45 13.54 5.04 -14.10
N VAL A 46 12.43 5.47 -13.49
CA VAL A 46 12.45 6.34 -12.30
C VAL A 46 13.41 5.77 -11.26
N ASP A 47 14.32 6.59 -10.74
CA ASP A 47 15.31 6.16 -9.74
C ASP A 47 14.69 6.08 -8.34
N ALA A 48 14.02 4.96 -8.06
CA ALA A 48 13.38 4.68 -6.79
C ALA A 48 13.59 3.23 -6.39
N GLU A 49 13.69 2.97 -5.09
CA GLU A 49 13.77 1.64 -4.52
C GLU A 49 12.38 1.02 -4.32
N VAL A 50 11.37 1.85 -4.09
CA VAL A 50 9.99 1.46 -3.80
C VAL A 50 9.02 2.06 -4.81
N PHE A 51 8.09 1.25 -5.32
CA PHE A 51 7.04 1.69 -6.25
C PHE A 51 5.67 1.33 -5.70
N VAL A 52 4.82 2.34 -5.49
CA VAL A 52 3.40 2.18 -5.18
C VAL A 52 2.62 2.21 -6.48
N LEU A 53 1.99 1.09 -6.82
CA LEU A 53 1.27 0.87 -8.08
C LEU A 53 -0.12 0.27 -7.84
N ASP A 54 -1.07 0.55 -8.72
CA ASP A 54 -2.47 0.13 -8.59
C ASP A 54 -2.67 -1.39 -8.73
N ALA A 55 -3.42 -1.99 -7.81
CA ALA A 55 -3.66 -3.42 -7.78
C ALA A 55 -4.30 -3.97 -9.07
N PHE A 56 -5.19 -3.21 -9.70
CA PHE A 56 -5.97 -3.66 -10.85
C PHE A 56 -5.30 -3.26 -12.17
N ARG A 57 -4.87 -2.00 -12.28
CA ARG A 57 -4.38 -1.40 -13.54
C ARG A 57 -2.96 -1.83 -13.90
N THR A 58 -2.13 -2.22 -12.94
CA THR A 58 -0.73 -2.60 -13.21
C THR A 58 -0.61 -4.07 -13.66
N PRO A 59 -0.05 -4.34 -14.85
CA PRO A 59 0.21 -5.70 -15.33
C PRO A 59 1.27 -6.42 -14.49
N VAL A 60 1.22 -7.76 -14.46
CA VAL A 60 2.21 -8.59 -13.72
C VAL A 60 3.62 -8.45 -14.29
N GLU A 61 3.73 -8.16 -15.58
CA GLU A 61 4.99 -7.93 -16.29
C GLU A 61 5.74 -6.72 -15.73
N ASP A 62 5.02 -5.69 -15.29
CA ASP A 62 5.60 -4.46 -14.74
C ASP A 62 6.18 -4.73 -13.35
N ILE A 63 5.46 -5.50 -12.55
CA ILE A 63 5.93 -5.96 -11.23
C ILE A 63 7.16 -6.86 -11.36
N ARG A 64 7.18 -7.76 -12.37
CA ARG A 64 8.36 -8.57 -12.68
C ARG A 64 9.56 -7.70 -13.05
N ARG A 65 9.37 -6.67 -13.91
CA ARG A 65 10.45 -5.74 -14.30
C ARG A 65 11.04 -5.01 -13.10
N LEU A 66 10.22 -4.61 -12.12
CA LEU A 66 10.71 -4.00 -10.89
C LEU A 66 11.56 -4.98 -10.07
N ARG A 67 11.06 -6.21 -9.88
CA ARG A 67 11.77 -7.24 -9.11
C ARG A 67 13.12 -7.62 -9.72
N GLU A 68 13.22 -7.65 -11.04
CA GLU A 68 14.49 -7.92 -11.76
C GLU A 68 15.53 -6.82 -11.58
N ARG A 69 15.11 -5.64 -11.11
CA ARG A 69 15.97 -4.50 -10.77
C ARG A 69 16.12 -4.33 -9.25
N ASP A 70 15.79 -5.36 -8.47
CA ASP A 70 15.80 -5.35 -7.00
C ASP A 70 14.94 -4.24 -6.36
N ARG A 71 13.87 -3.81 -7.06
CA ARG A 71 12.93 -2.80 -6.57
C ARG A 71 11.72 -3.43 -5.93
N ARG A 72 11.24 -2.82 -4.85
CA ARG A 72 10.05 -3.26 -4.11
C ARG A 72 8.79 -2.69 -4.74
N ALA A 73 7.83 -3.56 -5.06
CA ALA A 73 6.48 -3.17 -5.44
C ALA A 73 5.52 -3.22 -4.23
N VAL A 74 4.83 -2.11 -4.00
CA VAL A 74 3.76 -1.90 -3.01
C VAL A 74 2.43 -1.76 -3.75
N CYS A 75 1.43 -2.53 -3.34
CA CYS A 75 0.14 -2.59 -4.00
C CYS A 75 -0.80 -1.53 -3.43
N TYR A 76 -1.19 -0.52 -4.20
CA TYR A 76 -2.26 0.40 -3.83
C TYR A 76 -3.59 -0.34 -3.89
N VAL A 77 -4.34 -0.33 -2.78
CA VAL A 77 -5.68 -0.90 -2.69
C VAL A 77 -6.58 0.07 -1.95
N ASN A 78 -7.66 0.53 -2.59
CA ASN A 78 -8.69 1.26 -1.87
C ASN A 78 -9.47 0.30 -0.94
N VAL A 79 -9.58 0.64 0.34
CA VAL A 79 -10.25 -0.20 1.35
C VAL A 79 -11.37 0.52 2.10
N GLY A 80 -11.38 1.85 2.09
CA GLY A 80 -12.40 2.66 2.77
C GLY A 80 -13.47 3.24 1.85
N THR A 81 -13.27 3.23 0.53
CA THR A 81 -14.30 3.67 -0.42
C THR A 81 -14.58 2.61 -1.48
N TYR A 82 -15.84 2.57 -1.91
CA TYR A 82 -16.32 1.92 -3.11
C TYR A 82 -15.96 2.77 -4.32
N GLU A 83 -15.48 2.12 -5.37
CA GLU A 83 -15.10 2.71 -6.66
C GLU A 83 -15.87 1.97 -7.77
N PRO A 84 -16.80 2.62 -8.49
CA PRO A 84 -17.69 1.95 -9.44
C PRO A 84 -16.99 1.43 -10.70
N ASP A 85 -15.79 1.90 -11.01
CA ASP A 85 -15.00 1.47 -12.17
C ASP A 85 -14.14 0.22 -11.89
N ARG A 86 -14.13 -0.28 -10.63
CA ARG A 86 -13.37 -1.48 -10.27
C ARG A 86 -14.09 -2.75 -10.73
N PRO A 87 -13.35 -3.78 -11.19
CA PRO A 87 -13.95 -5.01 -11.71
C PRO A 87 -14.69 -5.84 -10.66
N ASP A 88 -14.56 -5.51 -9.38
CA ASP A 88 -15.24 -6.15 -8.26
C ASP A 88 -16.32 -5.27 -7.60
N ALA A 89 -16.70 -4.15 -8.24
CA ALA A 89 -17.69 -3.20 -7.73
C ALA A 89 -19.04 -3.88 -7.39
N GLU A 90 -19.51 -4.81 -8.22
CA GLU A 90 -20.79 -5.51 -8.02
C GLU A 90 -20.82 -6.39 -6.75
N ARG A 91 -19.67 -6.63 -6.10
CA ARG A 91 -19.58 -7.41 -4.86
C ARG A 91 -19.90 -6.58 -3.60
N PHE A 92 -20.04 -5.26 -3.73
CA PHE A 92 -20.41 -4.40 -2.62
C PHE A 92 -21.93 -4.15 -2.64
N PRO A 93 -22.71 -4.70 -1.69
CA PRO A 93 -24.14 -4.44 -1.62
C PRO A 93 -24.40 -2.98 -1.24
N GLU A 94 -25.56 -2.44 -1.65
CA GLU A 94 -25.94 -1.06 -1.34
C GLU A 94 -25.92 -0.75 0.17
N THR A 95 -26.12 -1.76 1.03
CA THR A 95 -26.12 -1.60 2.48
C THR A 95 -24.78 -1.18 3.08
N VAL A 96 -23.67 -1.34 2.34
CA VAL A 96 -22.34 -0.85 2.78
C VAL A 96 -21.97 0.48 2.16
N LEU A 97 -22.77 1.04 1.25
CA LEU A 97 -22.45 2.26 0.52
C LEU A 97 -23.01 3.49 1.25
N GLY A 98 -22.13 4.43 1.59
CA GLY A 98 -22.44 5.64 2.32
C GLY A 98 -22.54 6.88 1.43
N ALA A 99 -22.13 8.00 2.01
CA ALA A 99 -22.07 9.29 1.32
C ALA A 99 -21.00 9.30 0.22
N ALA A 100 -21.11 10.28 -0.68
CA ALA A 100 -20.12 10.49 -1.74
C ALA A 100 -18.73 10.73 -1.15
N ALA A 101 -17.71 10.17 -1.78
CA ALA A 101 -16.32 10.37 -1.42
C ALA A 101 -15.64 11.37 -2.37
N TYR A 102 -14.47 11.03 -2.92
CA TYR A 102 -13.58 11.99 -3.59
C TYR A 102 -13.90 12.23 -5.07
N THR A 103 -14.30 11.18 -5.80
CA THR A 103 -14.57 11.24 -7.24
C THR A 103 -16.04 10.94 -7.53
N GLU A 104 -16.47 11.21 -8.76
CA GLU A 104 -17.84 10.94 -9.18
C GLU A 104 -18.18 9.45 -9.06
N GLY A 105 -19.19 9.14 -8.24
CA GLY A 105 -19.66 7.79 -8.02
C GLY A 105 -18.99 7.06 -6.85
N ASP A 106 -17.81 7.49 -6.40
CA ASP A 106 -17.16 6.92 -5.23
C ASP A 106 -18.01 7.14 -3.97
N ARG A 107 -18.04 6.13 -3.09
CA ARG A 107 -18.81 6.16 -1.85
C ARG A 107 -17.98 5.66 -0.69
N TRP A 108 -18.12 6.25 0.49
CA TRP A 108 -17.55 5.69 1.71
C TRP A 108 -18.18 4.33 2.04
N LEU A 109 -17.38 3.42 2.59
CA LEU A 109 -17.85 2.10 3.02
C LEU A 109 -18.21 2.07 4.51
N ASP A 110 -19.25 1.32 4.88
CA ASP A 110 -19.52 0.99 6.28
C ASP A 110 -18.52 -0.06 6.78
N ILE A 111 -17.38 0.40 7.28
CA ILE A 111 -16.27 -0.44 7.74
C ILE A 111 -16.65 -1.40 8.89
N ARG A 112 -17.79 -1.18 9.57
CA ARG A 112 -18.29 -2.05 10.63
C ARG A 112 -18.84 -3.37 10.06
N GLN A 113 -19.26 -3.38 8.80
CA GLN A 113 -19.79 -4.57 8.10
C GLN A 113 -18.66 -5.47 7.58
N TRP A 114 -17.71 -5.81 8.46
CA TRP A 114 -16.51 -6.57 8.11
C TRP A 114 -16.78 -7.89 7.40
N SER A 115 -17.83 -8.63 7.77
CA SER A 115 -18.19 -9.90 7.12
C SER A 115 -18.57 -9.75 5.64
N VAL A 116 -19.00 -8.54 5.23
CA VAL A 116 -19.29 -8.21 3.83
C VAL A 116 -18.02 -7.76 3.11
N LEU A 117 -17.20 -6.94 3.78
CA LEU A 117 -16.01 -6.34 3.17
C LEU A 117 -14.84 -7.32 3.06
N GLU A 118 -14.60 -8.15 4.08
CA GLU A 118 -13.43 -9.02 4.19
C GLU A 118 -13.22 -9.91 2.96
N PRO A 119 -14.23 -10.63 2.42
CA PRO A 119 -14.00 -11.49 1.27
C PRO A 119 -13.51 -10.75 0.03
N VAL A 120 -14.00 -9.53 -0.19
CA VAL A 120 -13.60 -8.69 -1.34
C VAL A 120 -12.17 -8.18 -1.14
N LEU A 121 -11.87 -7.63 0.04
CA LEU A 121 -10.55 -7.10 0.36
C LEU A 121 -9.48 -8.21 0.42
N ALA A 122 -9.84 -9.40 0.89
CA ALA A 122 -8.97 -10.57 0.89
C ALA A 122 -8.59 -10.98 -0.53
N ASP A 123 -9.53 -10.93 -1.47
CA ASP A 123 -9.24 -11.22 -2.88
C ASP A 123 -8.39 -10.15 -3.54
N ARG A 124 -8.60 -8.86 -3.21
CA ARG A 124 -7.70 -7.76 -3.64
C ARG A 124 -6.27 -7.99 -3.15
N PHE A 125 -6.09 -8.40 -1.89
CA PHE A 125 -4.76 -8.68 -1.35
C PHE A 125 -4.16 -9.96 -1.96
N ARG A 126 -4.95 -11.01 -2.22
CA ARG A 126 -4.48 -12.19 -2.96
C ARG A 126 -4.08 -11.85 -4.39
N LEU A 127 -4.78 -10.94 -5.06
CA LEU A 127 -4.41 -10.41 -6.37
C LEU A 127 -3.04 -9.73 -6.31
N CYS A 128 -2.82 -8.85 -5.33
CA CYS A 128 -1.53 -8.20 -5.10
C CYS A 128 -0.41 -9.24 -4.92
N TYR A 129 -0.59 -10.20 -4.01
CA TYR A 129 0.41 -11.25 -3.80
C TYR A 129 0.65 -12.07 -5.08
N GLY A 130 -0.41 -12.47 -5.79
CA GLY A 130 -0.34 -13.24 -7.03
C GLY A 130 0.40 -12.51 -8.17
N LYS A 131 0.30 -11.17 -8.23
CA LYS A 131 1.07 -10.33 -9.16
C LYS A 131 2.53 -10.13 -8.73
N GLY A 132 2.91 -10.55 -7.52
CA GLY A 132 4.27 -10.45 -7.00
C GLY A 132 4.58 -9.17 -6.24
N PHE A 133 3.56 -8.42 -5.81
CA PHE A 133 3.74 -7.38 -4.81
C PHE A 133 4.19 -7.98 -3.48
N THR A 134 4.95 -7.22 -2.68
CA THR A 134 5.46 -7.68 -1.38
C THR A 134 4.90 -6.88 -0.20
N ALA A 135 4.19 -5.80 -0.51
CA ALA A 135 3.55 -4.90 0.45
C ALA A 135 2.23 -4.38 -0.11
N VAL A 136 1.38 -3.85 0.76
CA VAL A 136 0.13 -3.20 0.41
C VAL A 136 0.05 -1.84 1.09
N MET A 137 -0.44 -0.85 0.35
CA MET A 137 -0.82 0.47 0.85
C MET A 137 -2.34 0.56 0.75
N PRO A 138 -3.08 0.19 1.81
CA PRO A 138 -4.51 0.37 1.86
C PRO A 138 -4.82 1.88 1.93
N ALA A 139 -5.70 2.39 1.10
CA ALA A 139 -6.06 3.81 1.04
C ALA A 139 -7.45 4.07 1.68
N ASN A 140 -7.69 5.33 2.05
CA ASN A 140 -8.92 5.81 2.69
C ASN A 140 -9.19 5.14 4.05
N MET A 141 -8.16 5.05 4.88
CA MET A 141 -8.19 4.36 6.18
C MET A 141 -8.68 5.25 7.35
N ASP A 142 -9.34 6.37 7.05
CA ASP A 142 -9.68 7.44 8.00
C ASP A 142 -11.16 7.88 7.91
N GLY A 143 -12.04 6.99 7.47
CA GLY A 143 -13.46 7.29 7.20
C GLY A 143 -14.26 7.82 8.40
N TYR A 144 -13.86 7.52 9.64
CA TYR A 144 -14.47 8.12 10.85
C TYR A 144 -14.24 9.63 10.98
N ALA A 145 -13.15 10.15 10.40
CA ALA A 145 -12.84 11.58 10.38
C ALA A 145 -13.45 12.30 9.17
N ARG A 146 -14.36 11.64 8.44
CA ARG A 146 -14.95 12.12 7.18
C ARG A 146 -16.47 12.08 7.25
N GLU A 147 -17.11 12.81 6.35
CA GLU A 147 -18.56 12.73 6.15
C GLU A 147 -18.93 11.45 5.40
N SER A 148 -18.71 10.29 6.03
CA SER A 148 -18.89 8.97 5.41
C SER A 148 -20.36 8.59 5.18
N GLY A 149 -21.30 9.32 5.78
CA GLY A 149 -22.72 8.93 5.83
C GLY A 149 -23.01 7.83 6.85
N PHE A 150 -22.00 7.38 7.60
CA PHE A 150 -22.14 6.44 8.71
C PHE A 150 -21.63 7.08 10.01
N PRO A 151 -22.20 6.73 11.18
CA PRO A 151 -21.73 7.19 12.46
C PRO A 151 -20.49 6.38 12.90
N LEU A 152 -19.43 6.42 12.09
CA LEU A 152 -18.19 5.71 12.37
C LEU A 152 -17.47 6.39 13.55
N THR A 153 -17.04 5.58 14.51
CA THR A 153 -16.28 6.05 15.67
C THR A 153 -14.78 5.83 15.48
N PHE A 154 -13.99 6.48 16.34
CA PHE A 154 -12.55 6.19 16.48
C PHE A 154 -12.29 4.68 16.65
N ASP A 155 -13.04 4.01 17.52
CA ASP A 155 -12.86 2.58 17.78
C ASP A 155 -13.24 1.70 16.57
N ASP A 156 -14.26 2.08 15.80
CA ASP A 156 -14.63 1.37 14.57
C ASP A 156 -13.47 1.39 13.56
N GLN A 157 -12.86 2.56 13.33
CA GLN A 157 -11.72 2.70 12.43
C GLN A 157 -10.50 1.92 12.93
N LEU A 158 -10.22 2.00 14.23
CA LEU A 158 -9.09 1.32 14.84
C LEU A 158 -9.19 -0.19 14.68
N VAL A 159 -10.39 -0.76 14.90
CA VAL A 159 -10.66 -2.19 14.70
C VAL A 159 -10.54 -2.57 13.22
N PHE A 160 -11.09 -1.77 12.31
CA PHE A 160 -11.00 -2.03 10.88
C PHE A 160 -9.55 -2.01 10.38
N ASN A 161 -8.76 -0.99 10.73
CA ASN A 161 -7.37 -0.85 10.31
C ASN A 161 -6.49 -1.99 10.85
N ARG A 162 -6.71 -2.45 12.09
CA ARG A 162 -6.03 -3.65 12.63
C ARG A 162 -6.41 -4.93 11.89
N ARG A 163 -7.69 -5.09 11.53
CA ARG A 163 -8.14 -6.24 10.73
C ARG A 163 -7.52 -6.25 9.34
N LEU A 164 -7.40 -5.08 8.70
CA LEU A 164 -6.70 -4.95 7.41
C LEU A 164 -5.23 -5.34 7.51
N ALA A 165 -4.51 -4.88 8.54
CA ALA A 165 -3.13 -5.26 8.76
C ALA A 165 -2.96 -6.77 8.95
N ALA A 166 -3.84 -7.40 9.76
CA ALA A 166 -3.86 -8.85 9.94
C ALA A 166 -4.16 -9.58 8.61
N LEU A 167 -5.12 -9.09 7.83
CA LEU A 167 -5.50 -9.65 6.54
C LEU A 167 -4.34 -9.59 5.54
N ALA A 168 -3.65 -8.46 5.43
CA ALA A 168 -2.48 -8.29 4.58
C ALA A 168 -1.36 -9.28 4.95
N ARG A 169 -1.06 -9.43 6.25
CA ARG A 169 -0.07 -10.41 6.72
C ARG A 169 -0.48 -11.84 6.40
N SER A 170 -1.77 -12.17 6.52
CA SER A 170 -2.28 -13.50 6.15
C SER A 170 -2.10 -13.77 4.65
N ALA A 171 -2.21 -12.73 3.83
CA ALA A 171 -1.95 -12.73 2.38
C ALA A 171 -0.46 -12.59 2.02
N LYS A 172 0.47 -12.66 2.99
CA LYS A 172 1.93 -12.51 2.79
C LYS A 172 2.34 -11.16 2.21
N LEU A 173 1.66 -10.09 2.61
CA LEU A 173 1.99 -8.71 2.28
C LEU A 173 2.36 -7.92 3.54
N SER A 174 3.36 -7.07 3.43
CA SER A 174 3.68 -6.06 4.44
C SER A 174 2.63 -4.92 4.40
N PRO A 175 1.88 -4.66 5.49
CA PRO A 175 0.86 -3.60 5.49
C PRO A 175 1.45 -2.22 5.82
N GLY A 176 1.03 -1.19 5.09
CA GLY A 176 1.26 0.22 5.42
C GLY A 176 0.04 0.88 6.03
N LEU A 177 0.24 1.86 6.92
CA LEU A 177 -0.81 2.78 7.35
C LEU A 177 -0.81 4.00 6.43
N THR A 178 -1.96 4.34 5.85
CA THR A 178 -2.07 5.53 4.99
C THR A 178 -2.92 6.59 5.70
N ASN A 179 -2.34 7.78 5.93
CA ASN A 179 -2.96 8.87 6.67
C ASN A 179 -3.37 8.44 8.10
N ASP A 180 -4.62 8.74 8.52
CA ASP A 180 -5.19 8.38 9.83
C ASP A 180 -4.30 8.77 11.04
N LEU A 181 -3.83 10.03 11.02
CA LEU A 181 -2.79 10.50 11.94
C LEU A 181 -3.20 10.42 13.42
N GLU A 182 -4.46 10.71 13.73
CA GLU A 182 -4.97 10.68 15.11
C GLU A 182 -4.91 9.27 15.75
N GLN A 183 -4.79 8.21 14.94
CA GLN A 183 -4.70 6.82 15.41
C GLN A 183 -3.29 6.23 15.34
N VAL A 184 -2.29 6.97 14.86
CA VAL A 184 -0.94 6.45 14.58
C VAL A 184 -0.34 5.74 15.78
N VAL A 185 -0.40 6.31 16.98
CA VAL A 185 0.17 5.68 18.20
C VAL A 185 -0.45 4.30 18.48
N ALA A 186 -1.75 4.14 18.23
CA ALA A 186 -2.46 2.89 18.48
C ALA A 186 -2.33 1.87 17.34
N LEU A 187 -2.02 2.34 16.12
CA LEU A 187 -1.95 1.53 14.91
C LEU A 187 -0.53 1.14 14.52
N GLU A 188 0.48 1.94 14.84
CA GLU A 188 1.89 1.71 14.50
C GLU A 188 2.34 0.25 14.70
N PRO A 189 2.02 -0.44 15.82
CA PRO A 189 2.47 -1.82 16.03
C PRO A 189 1.92 -2.82 15.01
N SER A 190 0.81 -2.49 14.35
CA SER A 190 0.13 -3.35 13.38
C SER A 190 0.71 -3.21 11.96
N PHE A 191 1.34 -2.09 11.64
CA PHE A 191 1.82 -1.73 10.30
C PHE A 191 3.34 -1.76 10.22
N ASP A 192 3.89 -1.94 9.02
CA ASP A 192 5.33 -2.05 8.79
C ASP A 192 5.96 -0.76 8.23
N PHE A 193 5.13 0.17 7.76
CA PHE A 193 5.51 1.48 7.23
C PHE A 193 4.30 2.42 7.28
N ALA A 194 4.54 3.72 7.08
CA ALA A 194 3.48 4.72 6.92
C ALA A 194 3.58 5.42 5.57
N VAL A 195 2.43 5.84 5.06
CA VAL A 195 2.29 6.76 3.93
C VAL A 195 1.44 7.93 4.37
N ASN A 196 1.88 9.14 4.12
CA ASN A 196 1.11 10.33 4.44
C ASN A 196 1.08 11.32 3.28
N GLU A 197 -0.08 11.92 3.10
CA GLU A 197 -0.29 13.06 2.23
C GLU A 197 -0.33 14.34 3.06
N GLN A 198 0.48 15.32 2.68
CA GLN A 198 0.35 16.72 3.07
C GLN A 198 0.59 17.08 4.54
N CYS A 199 1.28 16.25 5.33
CA CYS A 199 1.54 16.61 6.73
C CYS A 199 2.34 17.92 6.89
N PHE A 200 3.18 18.32 5.91
CA PHE A 200 3.91 19.59 6.03
C PHE A 200 2.97 20.75 5.76
N GLN A 201 2.15 20.65 4.71
CA GLN A 201 1.08 21.63 4.43
C GLN A 201 0.18 21.86 5.64
N ARG A 202 -0.10 20.78 6.40
CA ARG A 202 -1.03 20.76 7.52
C ARG A 202 -0.36 20.91 8.89
N ALA A 203 0.96 21.02 8.94
CA ALA A 203 1.76 21.11 10.17
C ALA A 203 1.47 19.98 11.19
N GLU A 204 1.41 18.74 10.70
CA GLU A 204 1.01 17.55 11.49
C GLU A 204 1.97 16.36 11.33
N CYS A 205 3.16 16.59 10.78
CA CYS A 205 4.15 15.53 10.52
C CYS A 205 4.71 14.86 11.78
N ASP A 206 4.71 15.55 12.92
CA ASP A 206 5.15 15.03 14.20
C ASP A 206 4.33 13.82 14.67
N GLN A 207 3.05 13.73 14.25
CA GLN A 207 2.20 12.59 14.55
C GLN A 207 2.71 11.26 13.97
N LEU A 208 3.59 11.29 12.96
CA LEU A 208 4.19 10.11 12.34
C LEU A 208 5.49 9.65 13.00
N LEU A 209 6.02 10.40 13.98
CA LEU A 209 7.22 10.04 14.73
C LEU A 209 7.20 8.62 15.34
N PRO A 210 6.06 8.07 15.81
CA PRO A 210 6.03 6.68 16.30
C PRO A 210 6.55 5.65 15.28
N PHE A 211 6.31 5.84 13.98
CA PHE A 211 6.88 4.97 12.95
C PHE A 211 8.39 5.13 12.85
N VAL A 212 8.89 6.37 12.89
CA VAL A 212 10.33 6.67 12.83
C VAL A 212 11.06 6.09 14.04
N GLU A 213 10.52 6.28 15.25
CA GLU A 213 11.06 5.75 16.51
C GLU A 213 11.11 4.22 16.51
N ALA A 214 10.11 3.58 15.90
CA ALA A 214 10.07 2.14 15.67
C ALA A 214 10.95 1.66 14.49
N ARG A 215 11.70 2.58 13.85
CA ARG A 215 12.56 2.33 12.67
C ARG A 215 11.78 1.78 11.46
N LYS A 216 10.57 2.28 11.27
CA LYS A 216 9.71 1.95 10.13
C LYS A 216 9.75 3.09 9.10
N PRO A 217 9.79 2.76 7.79
CA PRO A 217 9.76 3.76 6.72
C PRO A 217 8.52 4.68 6.81
N VAL A 218 8.72 5.97 6.57
CA VAL A 218 7.63 6.94 6.39
C VAL A 218 7.77 7.59 5.02
N PHE A 219 6.85 7.25 4.13
CA PHE A 219 6.75 7.80 2.79
C PHE A 219 5.80 9.00 2.80
N GLN A 220 6.27 10.17 2.42
CA GLN A 220 5.50 11.42 2.56
C GLN A 220 5.38 12.12 1.21
N VAL A 221 4.18 12.58 0.87
CA VAL A 221 3.92 13.29 -0.38
C VAL A 221 3.31 14.66 -0.14
N GLU A 222 3.84 15.66 -0.84
CA GLU A 222 3.24 16.97 -1.01
C GLU A 222 2.77 17.18 -2.46
N TYR A 223 1.74 17.99 -2.63
CA TYR A 223 1.22 18.36 -3.95
C TYR A 223 1.58 19.80 -4.37
N ASP A 224 1.87 20.64 -3.37
CA ASP A 224 2.40 21.98 -3.58
C ASP A 224 3.94 21.95 -3.70
N GLU A 225 4.54 23.11 -3.95
CA GLU A 225 5.99 23.23 -4.12
C GLU A 225 6.74 22.84 -2.84
N LEU A 226 7.81 22.05 -2.98
CA LEU A 226 8.68 21.67 -1.87
C LEU A 226 9.71 22.78 -1.64
N ALA A 227 9.48 23.61 -0.64
CA ALA A 227 10.49 24.57 -0.19
C ALA A 227 11.70 23.85 0.44
N ASP A 228 12.88 24.47 0.36
CA ASP A 228 14.11 23.94 0.97
C ASP A 228 13.93 23.62 2.47
N GLU A 229 13.18 24.47 3.19
CA GLU A 229 12.86 24.28 4.61
C GLU A 229 12.05 23.00 4.85
N THR A 230 11.08 22.70 3.98
CA THR A 230 10.30 21.46 4.02
C THR A 230 11.22 20.25 3.81
N CYS A 231 12.17 20.35 2.89
CA CYS A 231 13.11 19.26 2.63
C CYS A 231 14.11 19.03 3.75
N VAL A 232 14.59 20.09 4.40
CA VAL A 232 15.41 19.98 5.62
C VAL A 232 14.60 19.35 6.75
N ALA A 233 13.35 19.78 6.93
CA ALA A 233 12.47 19.22 7.95
C ALA A 233 12.18 17.73 7.69
N ALA A 234 11.87 17.33 6.46
CA ALA A 234 11.66 15.94 6.06
C ALA A 234 12.88 15.06 6.36
N GLN A 235 14.09 15.54 6.04
CA GLN A 235 15.32 14.85 6.40
C GLN A 235 15.49 14.74 7.92
N GLY A 236 15.16 15.80 8.67
CA GLY A 236 15.18 15.80 10.13
C GLY A 236 14.21 14.79 10.75
N TYR A 237 13.02 14.62 10.16
CA TYR A 237 12.06 13.59 10.55
C TYR A 237 12.47 12.18 10.10
N GLY A 238 13.38 12.04 9.13
CA GLY A 238 13.72 10.75 8.52
C GLY A 238 12.69 10.26 7.49
N PHE A 239 11.88 11.16 6.93
CA PHE A 239 10.90 10.84 5.91
C PHE A 239 11.54 10.78 4.53
N ALA A 240 11.00 9.93 3.66
CA ALA A 240 11.23 10.05 2.22
C ALA A 240 10.12 10.89 1.62
N THR A 241 10.40 12.18 1.39
CA THR A 241 9.44 13.13 0.84
C THR A 241 9.56 13.25 -0.68
N ILE A 242 8.43 13.14 -1.37
CA ILE A 242 8.31 13.45 -2.80
C ILE A 242 7.24 14.52 -3.03
N ARG A 243 7.39 15.26 -4.13
CA ARG A 243 6.31 16.07 -4.69
C ARG A 243 5.63 15.32 -5.81
N LYS A 244 4.31 15.41 -5.88
CA LYS A 244 3.51 14.83 -6.97
C LYS A 244 2.53 15.84 -7.54
N GLU A 245 2.12 15.61 -8.78
CA GLU A 245 0.87 16.16 -9.28
C GLU A 245 -0.30 15.32 -8.72
N PRO A 246 -1.47 15.92 -8.43
CA PRO A 246 -2.61 15.19 -7.87
C PRO A 246 -3.14 14.03 -8.72
N ASP A 247 -2.81 13.99 -10.01
CA ASP A 247 -3.22 12.90 -10.90
C ASP A 247 -2.42 11.60 -10.67
N LEU A 248 -1.33 11.67 -9.89
CA LEU A 248 -0.41 10.57 -9.58
C LEU A 248 0.13 9.88 -10.83
N GLY A 249 0.49 10.68 -11.84
CA GLY A 249 1.23 10.25 -13.03
C GLY A 249 2.71 9.90 -12.75
N PRO A 250 3.56 9.76 -13.78
CA PRO A 250 4.97 9.41 -13.59
C PRO A 250 5.83 10.54 -13.01
N TRP A 251 5.43 11.80 -13.19
CA TRP A 251 6.19 12.96 -12.72
C TRP A 251 6.35 12.97 -11.20
N ARG A 252 7.54 13.33 -10.70
CA ARG A 252 7.79 13.63 -9.30
C ARG A 252 8.93 14.61 -9.16
N ASP A 253 8.96 15.31 -8.04
CA ASP A 253 10.14 16.00 -7.55
C ASP A 253 10.58 15.38 -6.22
N LEU A 254 11.86 15.52 -5.87
CA LEU A 254 12.42 14.95 -4.65
C LEU A 254 12.94 16.05 -3.75
N CYS A 255 12.77 15.85 -2.45
CA CYS A 255 13.71 16.46 -1.52
C CYS A 255 15.08 15.82 -1.73
N LEU A 256 15.90 16.45 -2.56
CA LEU A 256 17.28 16.02 -2.75
C LEU A 256 17.98 16.10 -1.39
N THR A 257 18.52 14.98 -0.91
CA THR A 257 19.53 15.03 0.14
C THR A 257 20.66 15.89 -0.38
N ALA A 258 20.99 16.98 0.32
CA ALA A 258 22.22 17.69 0.05
C ALA A 258 23.35 16.65 -0.03
N PRO A 259 24.24 16.71 -1.04
CA PRO A 259 25.36 15.79 -1.10
C PRO A 259 26.13 15.89 0.23
N PRO A 260 26.70 14.78 0.75
CA PRO A 260 27.46 14.85 1.99
C PRO A 260 28.52 15.95 1.85
N ALA A 261 28.62 16.82 2.85
CA ALA A 261 29.64 17.86 2.88
C ALA A 261 31.00 17.20 2.61
N ARG A 262 31.68 17.66 1.55
CA ARG A 262 33.02 17.22 1.18
C ARG A 262 34.05 17.67 2.20
#